data_AF-A0A7M3WY57-F1
#
_entry.id   AF-A0A7M3WY57-F1
#
_cell.length_a   1.000
_cell.length_b   1.000
_cell.length_c   1.000
_cell.angle_alpha   90.00
_cell.angle_beta   90.00
_cell.angle_gamma   90.00
#
_symmetry.space_group_name_H-M   'P 1'
#
loop_
_entity.id
_entity.type
_entity.pdbx_description
1 polymer ?
#
loop_
_entity_poly.entity_id
_entity_poly.type
_entity_poly.pdbx_seq_one_letter_code
_entity_poly.pdbx_strand_id
1 'polypeptide(L)'
;GFKPDSCPTVNAFSSIDRYGCPDSDLDGYSNSDENWTIADGADALPNNPSQWLDGDGDGYGDASDGQNPDACPWEFGTSTKAVQADSNSTNGYISVPSYGCLDEDGDGWVDRTESPLMDIDPNEHFDGDGDGVGSNSDYDDTKGFIQTEQDHCLNDKNDTSEACMGWNDPAYQAYLSTVEEGNLVLGYNAWNTSTNGNEGGSSGAMVDEDTLNQVIMVGLVAFVGLTALILGVAFIMNRRKEAATTKEYGGVRPGASTNASQEALEGKGGLSADGGIISDASWDDDVDQLNFDQESDGFDDMAIKSDDSTKEAGSMTYEEESIESIAGVESEPEASSAAEDSPAESPEMPAEAPPLPEGGLPEGWTMDQWRWYGHEWLAKYGKN
;
A
#
# COMPACT_ATOMS: atom_id res chain seq x y z
N GLY A 1 -48.72 -5.74 7.12
CA GLY A 1 -47.87 -5.18 6.06
C GLY A 1 -47.39 -6.31 5.17
N PHE A 2 -46.89 -5.99 3.97
CA PHE A 2 -46.37 -6.99 3.01
C PHE A 2 -44.88 -7.31 3.23
N LYS A 3 -44.17 -6.53 4.05
CA LYS A 3 -42.76 -6.71 4.41
C LYS A 3 -42.63 -6.66 5.94
N PRO A 4 -42.76 -7.79 6.66
CA PRO A 4 -42.52 -7.81 8.09
C PRO A 4 -41.03 -7.62 8.38
N ASP A 5 -40.73 -6.97 9.50
CA ASP A 5 -39.38 -6.89 10.03
C ASP A 5 -38.92 -8.30 10.45
N SER A 6 -37.78 -8.73 9.89
CA SER A 6 -37.17 -10.03 10.10
C SER A 6 -36.27 -10.03 11.34
N CYS A 7 -35.86 -8.86 11.83
CA CYS A 7 -35.05 -8.70 13.03
C CYS A 7 -35.68 -7.69 14.02
N PRO A 8 -36.87 -7.96 14.60
CA PRO A 8 -37.63 -6.97 15.39
C PRO A 8 -36.96 -6.48 16.69
N THR A 9 -35.89 -7.15 17.11
CA THR A 9 -35.14 -6.83 18.33
C THR A 9 -33.95 -5.90 18.07
N VAL A 10 -33.61 -5.67 16.80
CA VAL A 10 -32.49 -4.84 16.37
C VAL A 10 -33.04 -3.76 15.44
N ASN A 11 -32.59 -2.52 15.61
CA ASN A 11 -32.96 -1.45 14.69
C ASN A 11 -31.91 -1.36 13.58
N ALA A 12 -32.26 -1.80 12.37
CA ALA A 12 -31.37 -1.79 11.21
C ALA A 12 -32.14 -1.60 9.89
N PHE A 13 -31.42 -1.52 8.76
CA PHE A 13 -31.93 -0.90 7.53
C PHE A 13 -31.87 -1.77 6.27
N SER A 14 -31.53 -3.07 6.38
CA SER A 14 -31.58 -3.98 5.24
C SER A 14 -32.96 -3.95 4.57
N SER A 15 -32.97 -4.01 3.24
CA SER A 15 -34.15 -3.68 2.42
C SER A 15 -34.38 -4.59 1.20
N ILE A 16 -33.50 -5.55 0.94
CA ILE A 16 -33.57 -6.44 -0.21
C ILE A 16 -33.99 -7.86 0.20
N ASP A 17 -33.21 -8.51 1.05
CA ASP A 17 -33.42 -9.89 1.50
C ASP A 17 -34.34 -9.94 2.75
N ARG A 18 -33.78 -9.69 3.94
CA ARG A 18 -34.46 -9.69 5.21
C ARG A 18 -34.69 -8.25 5.62
N TYR A 19 -35.93 -7.79 5.67
CA TYR A 19 -36.20 -6.39 6.04
C TYR A 19 -35.90 -6.12 7.52
N GLY A 20 -35.18 -5.04 7.82
CA GLY A 20 -34.96 -4.57 9.20
C GLY A 20 -33.85 -5.27 9.99
N CYS A 21 -33.02 -6.07 9.32
CA CYS A 21 -31.86 -6.75 9.89
C CYS A 21 -30.57 -5.92 9.74
N PRO A 22 -29.53 -6.23 10.55
CA PRO A 22 -28.22 -5.59 10.43
C PRO A 22 -27.71 -5.66 9.00
N ASP A 23 -27.24 -4.52 8.51
CA ASP A 23 -26.64 -4.30 7.20
C ASP A 23 -25.54 -3.28 7.45
N SER A 24 -24.29 -3.73 7.29
CA SER A 24 -23.12 -3.02 7.81
C SER A 24 -22.54 -2.03 6.81
N ASP A 25 -22.71 -2.30 5.52
CA ASP A 25 -22.24 -1.44 4.43
C ASP A 25 -23.38 -0.72 3.69
N LEU A 26 -24.64 -1.02 4.00
CA LEU A 26 -25.85 -0.35 3.55
C LEU A 26 -26.16 -0.57 2.07
N ASP A 27 -25.81 -1.73 1.52
CA ASP A 27 -26.18 -2.12 0.15
C ASP A 27 -27.61 -2.67 0.04
N GLY A 28 -28.25 -2.92 1.18
CA GLY A 28 -29.61 -3.42 1.31
C GLY A 28 -29.72 -4.91 1.60
N TYR A 29 -28.64 -5.69 1.50
CA TYR A 29 -28.57 -7.07 1.95
C TYR A 29 -28.18 -7.13 3.43
N SER A 30 -28.77 -8.08 4.15
CA SER A 30 -28.49 -8.21 5.58
C SER A 30 -27.21 -9.02 5.83
N ASN A 31 -26.43 -8.62 6.83
CA ASN A 31 -25.31 -9.40 7.36
C ASN A 31 -25.75 -10.85 7.65
N SER A 32 -24.81 -11.79 7.48
CA SER A 32 -25.02 -13.17 7.91
C SER A 32 -25.13 -13.29 9.44
N ASP A 33 -25.96 -14.22 9.91
CA ASP A 33 -26.11 -14.58 11.32
C ASP A 33 -26.37 -16.09 11.52
N GLU A 34 -26.64 -16.50 12.76
CA GLU A 34 -26.86 -17.91 13.13
C GLU A 34 -28.01 -18.59 12.36
N ASN A 35 -29.01 -17.81 11.93
CA ASN A 35 -30.23 -18.32 11.30
C ASN A 35 -30.35 -17.99 9.82
N TRP A 36 -29.53 -17.07 9.30
CA TRP A 36 -29.49 -16.65 7.91
C TRP A 36 -28.04 -16.52 7.46
N THR A 37 -27.56 -17.56 6.79
CA THR A 37 -26.18 -17.64 6.34
C THR A 37 -26.03 -17.09 4.91
N ILE A 38 -24.79 -16.96 4.43
CA ILE A 38 -24.51 -16.58 3.04
C ILE A 38 -25.24 -17.53 2.06
N ALA A 39 -25.28 -18.83 2.37
CA ALA A 39 -26.00 -19.82 1.58
C ALA A 39 -27.52 -19.63 1.55
N ASP A 40 -28.10 -18.93 2.53
CA ASP A 40 -29.51 -18.56 2.57
C ASP A 40 -29.79 -17.24 1.83
N GLY A 41 -28.76 -16.54 1.38
CA GLY A 41 -28.84 -15.25 0.68
C GLY A 41 -28.55 -14.04 1.57
N ALA A 42 -27.86 -14.23 2.70
CA ALA A 42 -27.25 -13.13 3.43
C ALA A 42 -26.12 -12.51 2.60
N ASP A 43 -25.77 -11.28 2.93
CA ASP A 43 -24.62 -10.58 2.37
C ASP A 43 -23.32 -11.36 2.62
N ALA A 44 -22.64 -11.68 1.53
CA ALA A 44 -21.38 -12.39 1.51
C ALA A 44 -20.17 -11.49 1.82
N LEU A 45 -20.22 -10.19 1.50
CA LEU A 45 -19.13 -9.25 1.77
C LEU A 45 -19.64 -8.03 2.57
N PRO A 46 -19.91 -8.16 3.88
CA PRO A 46 -20.61 -7.12 4.66
C PRO A 46 -19.86 -5.82 4.97
N ASN A 47 -18.73 -5.60 4.30
CA ASN A 47 -17.95 -4.38 4.38
C ASN A 47 -17.78 -3.73 2.99
N ASN A 48 -18.39 -4.30 1.94
CA ASN A 48 -18.26 -3.84 0.57
C ASN A 48 -19.65 -3.58 -0.03
N PRO A 49 -20.13 -2.32 -0.03
CA PRO A 49 -21.50 -2.01 -0.42
C PRO A 49 -21.81 -2.20 -1.92
N SER A 50 -20.83 -2.66 -2.68
CA SER A 50 -20.95 -2.94 -4.10
C SER A 50 -20.90 -4.43 -4.42
N GLN A 51 -20.74 -5.28 -3.40
CA GLN A 51 -20.60 -6.72 -3.52
C GLN A 51 -21.40 -7.41 -2.41
N TRP A 52 -22.45 -8.15 -2.75
CA TRP A 52 -23.30 -8.87 -1.78
C TRP A 52 -23.30 -10.39 -1.98
N LEU A 53 -22.70 -10.87 -3.06
CA LEU A 53 -22.72 -12.27 -3.49
C LEU A 53 -21.28 -12.74 -3.74
N ASP A 54 -20.97 -13.93 -3.25
CA ASP A 54 -19.70 -14.64 -3.45
C ASP A 54 -20.04 -16.12 -3.63
N GLY A 55 -19.97 -16.60 -4.88
CA GLY A 55 -20.50 -17.90 -5.28
C GLY A 55 -19.65 -19.08 -4.82
N ASP A 56 -18.33 -18.89 -4.73
CA ASP A 56 -17.37 -19.93 -4.38
C ASP A 56 -16.66 -19.71 -3.03
N GLY A 57 -16.88 -18.55 -2.41
CA GLY A 57 -16.46 -18.23 -1.06
C GLY A 57 -15.01 -17.78 -0.96
N ASP A 58 -14.44 -17.23 -2.02
CA ASP A 58 -13.04 -16.80 -2.08
C ASP A 58 -12.78 -15.37 -1.56
N GLY A 59 -13.86 -14.63 -1.29
CA GLY A 59 -13.82 -13.27 -0.77
C GLY A 59 -13.84 -12.19 -1.85
N TYR A 60 -13.94 -12.56 -3.13
CA TYR A 60 -14.25 -11.65 -4.23
C TYR A 60 -15.73 -11.74 -4.58
N GLY A 61 -16.34 -10.60 -4.90
CA GLY A 61 -17.78 -10.54 -5.12
C GLY A 61 -18.17 -10.74 -6.58
N ASP A 62 -19.23 -11.49 -6.84
CA ASP A 62 -19.74 -11.84 -8.17
C ASP A 62 -20.39 -10.66 -8.92
N ALA A 63 -20.66 -9.54 -8.24
CA ALA A 63 -21.34 -8.41 -8.86
C ALA A 63 -20.39 -7.72 -9.85
N SER A 64 -20.64 -7.92 -11.14
CA SER A 64 -19.76 -7.46 -12.24
C SER A 64 -19.51 -5.94 -12.29
N ASP A 65 -20.41 -5.14 -11.73
CA ASP A 65 -20.32 -3.69 -11.62
C ASP A 65 -19.78 -3.22 -10.26
N GLY A 66 -19.52 -4.15 -9.34
CA GLY A 66 -18.98 -3.89 -8.03
C GLY A 66 -17.47 -3.64 -8.02
N GLN A 67 -16.95 -3.35 -6.84
CA GLN A 67 -15.52 -3.20 -6.62
C GLN A 67 -14.84 -4.57 -6.74
N ASN A 68 -13.77 -4.63 -7.54
CA ASN A 68 -12.94 -5.82 -7.75
C ASN A 68 -13.79 -7.08 -7.97
N PRO A 69 -14.62 -7.09 -9.03
CA PRO A 69 -15.52 -8.20 -9.27
C PRO A 69 -14.71 -9.47 -9.50
N ASP A 70 -15.22 -10.57 -8.98
CA ASP A 70 -14.68 -11.89 -9.24
C ASP A 70 -14.78 -12.20 -10.74
N ALA A 71 -13.63 -12.55 -11.32
CA ALA A 71 -13.52 -12.99 -12.70
C ALA A 71 -13.88 -14.48 -12.85
N CYS A 72 -13.97 -15.21 -11.74
CA CYS A 72 -14.21 -16.64 -11.64
C CYS A 72 -15.30 -17.06 -10.64
N PRO A 73 -16.59 -16.63 -10.80
CA PRO A 73 -17.67 -16.83 -9.81
C PRO A 73 -18.00 -18.25 -9.31
N TRP A 74 -17.33 -19.27 -9.85
CA TRP A 74 -17.59 -20.68 -9.58
C TRP A 74 -16.30 -21.47 -9.29
N GLU A 75 -15.16 -20.80 -9.18
CA GLU A 75 -13.84 -21.39 -9.02
C GLU A 75 -13.04 -20.57 -8.02
N PHE A 76 -13.04 -21.05 -6.76
CA PHE A 76 -12.32 -20.41 -5.66
C PHE A 76 -10.88 -20.09 -6.03
N GLY A 77 -10.47 -18.83 -5.82
CA GLY A 77 -9.12 -18.40 -6.14
C GLY A 77 -8.64 -17.17 -5.38
N THR A 78 -7.36 -16.85 -5.55
CA THR A 78 -6.72 -15.69 -4.88
C THR A 78 -6.03 -14.74 -5.84
N SER A 79 -6.14 -15.01 -7.15
CA SER A 79 -5.54 -14.16 -8.18
C SER A 79 -6.06 -12.73 -8.12
N THR A 80 -5.26 -11.81 -8.66
CA THR A 80 -5.57 -10.37 -8.74
C THR A 80 -5.39 -9.78 -10.13
N LYS A 81 -4.66 -10.49 -11.00
CA LYS A 81 -4.24 -10.06 -12.34
C LYS A 81 -4.17 -11.28 -13.25
N ALA A 82 -4.40 -11.10 -14.54
CA ALA A 82 -4.26 -12.14 -15.55
C ALA A 82 -3.33 -11.67 -16.67
N VAL A 83 -2.57 -12.61 -17.22
CA VAL A 83 -1.67 -12.35 -18.36
C VAL A 83 -2.51 -12.27 -19.63
N GLN A 84 -2.39 -11.18 -20.36
CA GLN A 84 -2.97 -11.04 -21.69
C GLN A 84 -1.87 -10.76 -22.70
N ALA A 85 -1.62 -11.70 -23.60
CA ALA A 85 -0.62 -11.56 -24.64
C ALA A 85 -0.92 -10.35 -25.55
N ASP A 86 0.06 -9.46 -25.71
CA ASP A 86 0.00 -8.32 -26.62
C ASP A 86 1.36 -8.14 -27.30
N SER A 87 1.37 -8.39 -28.61
CA SER A 87 2.54 -8.21 -29.48
C SER A 87 3.09 -6.78 -29.55
N ASN A 88 2.32 -5.77 -29.10
CA ASN A 88 2.79 -4.39 -29.06
C ASN A 88 3.43 -4.01 -27.72
N SER A 89 3.25 -4.84 -26.69
CA SER A 89 3.91 -4.65 -25.41
C SER A 89 5.39 -4.99 -25.52
N THR A 90 6.24 -4.23 -24.81
CA THR A 90 7.68 -4.50 -24.74
C THR A 90 7.98 -5.88 -24.16
N ASN A 91 7.15 -6.35 -23.22
CA ASN A 91 7.32 -7.64 -22.56
C ASN A 91 6.54 -8.76 -23.26
N GLY A 92 5.85 -8.49 -24.38
CA GLY A 92 4.99 -9.48 -25.06
C GLY A 92 3.61 -9.72 -24.42
N TYR A 93 3.35 -9.16 -23.23
CA TYR A 93 2.06 -9.22 -22.55
C TYR A 93 1.70 -7.92 -21.83
N ILE A 94 0.43 -7.79 -21.46
CA ILE A 94 -0.11 -6.77 -20.57
C ILE A 94 -0.78 -7.44 -19.37
N SER A 95 -0.72 -6.75 -18.22
CA SER A 95 -1.45 -7.15 -17.01
C SER A 95 -2.87 -6.61 -17.08
N VAL A 96 -3.87 -7.48 -16.99
CA VAL A 96 -5.28 -7.08 -16.85
C VAL A 96 -5.79 -7.50 -15.47
N PRO A 97 -6.64 -6.68 -14.79
CA PRO A 97 -7.22 -7.08 -13.52
C PRO A 97 -8.07 -8.34 -13.69
N SER A 98 -7.87 -9.32 -12.82
CA SER A 98 -8.64 -10.57 -12.78
C SER A 98 -8.59 -11.09 -11.35
N TYR A 99 -9.68 -10.91 -10.62
CA TYR A 99 -9.75 -11.29 -9.21
C TYR A 99 -10.43 -12.66 -9.08
N GLY A 100 -10.11 -13.41 -8.02
CA GLY A 100 -10.84 -14.61 -7.60
C GLY A 100 -10.68 -15.87 -8.46
N CYS A 101 -9.77 -15.87 -9.42
CA CYS A 101 -9.43 -17.09 -10.16
C CYS A 101 -8.29 -17.88 -9.50
N LEU A 102 -8.18 -19.16 -9.86
CA LEU A 102 -7.13 -20.08 -9.39
C LEU A 102 -5.72 -19.48 -9.59
N ASP A 103 -4.92 -19.61 -8.54
CA ASP A 103 -3.56 -19.11 -8.35
C ASP A 103 -2.83 -20.13 -7.45
N GLU A 104 -2.17 -21.12 -8.03
CA GLU A 104 -1.62 -22.29 -7.32
C GLU A 104 -0.34 -21.93 -6.55
N ASP A 105 0.44 -20.97 -7.05
CA ASP A 105 1.72 -20.57 -6.47
C ASP A 105 1.65 -19.29 -5.61
N GLY A 106 0.55 -18.54 -5.70
CA GLY A 106 0.23 -17.40 -4.85
C GLY A 106 0.93 -16.10 -5.24
N ASP A 107 1.38 -15.96 -6.49
CA ASP A 107 2.01 -14.73 -6.98
C ASP A 107 1.00 -13.67 -7.46
N GLY A 108 -0.27 -14.07 -7.47
CA GLY A 108 -1.43 -13.25 -7.80
C GLY A 108 -1.79 -13.25 -9.29
N TRP A 109 -1.08 -13.96 -10.15
CA TRP A 109 -1.52 -14.21 -11.53
C TRP A 109 -2.56 -15.34 -11.58
N VAL A 110 -3.23 -15.47 -12.72
CA VAL A 110 -4.18 -16.56 -12.92
C VAL A 110 -3.47 -17.68 -13.67
N ASP A 111 -3.36 -18.86 -13.06
CA ASP A 111 -2.66 -20.04 -13.60
C ASP A 111 -3.02 -20.31 -15.07
N ARG A 112 -4.32 -20.31 -15.40
CA ARG A 112 -4.80 -20.64 -16.76
C ARG A 112 -4.38 -19.63 -17.83
N THR A 113 -3.94 -18.45 -17.42
CA THR A 113 -3.52 -17.36 -18.32
C THR A 113 -2.01 -17.28 -18.45
N GLU A 114 -1.30 -17.92 -17.54
CA GLU A 114 0.16 -17.96 -17.52
C GLU A 114 0.71 -18.91 -18.58
N SER A 115 2.01 -18.74 -18.84
CA SER A 115 2.73 -19.66 -19.72
C SER A 115 2.91 -21.03 -19.05
N PRO A 116 3.11 -22.11 -19.83
CA PRO A 116 3.27 -23.45 -19.28
C PRO A 116 4.42 -23.52 -18.26
N LEU A 117 4.19 -24.18 -17.12
CA LEU A 117 5.15 -24.38 -16.02
C LEU A 117 5.41 -23.13 -15.16
N MET A 118 4.73 -22.02 -15.44
CA MET A 118 4.84 -20.78 -14.64
C MET A 118 3.86 -20.81 -13.46
N ASP A 119 2.75 -21.55 -13.59
CA ASP A 119 1.71 -21.81 -12.59
C ASP A 119 2.19 -22.50 -11.28
N ILE A 120 3.49 -22.76 -11.16
CA ILE A 120 4.12 -23.42 -10.02
C ILE A 120 5.31 -22.64 -9.45
N ASP A 121 5.77 -21.59 -10.14
CA ASP A 121 6.90 -20.77 -9.73
C ASP A 121 6.43 -19.36 -9.44
N PRO A 122 6.31 -18.97 -8.15
CA PRO A 122 5.76 -17.67 -7.76
C PRO A 122 6.54 -16.43 -8.25
N ASN A 123 7.64 -16.64 -8.96
CA ASN A 123 8.43 -15.57 -9.53
C ASN A 123 8.12 -15.38 -11.01
N GLU A 124 7.56 -16.37 -11.70
CA GLU A 124 7.42 -16.41 -13.16
C GLU A 124 5.94 -16.52 -13.53
N HIS A 125 5.51 -15.82 -14.58
CA HIS A 125 4.10 -15.87 -15.03
C HIS A 125 3.95 -15.85 -16.56
N PHE A 126 5.05 -15.57 -17.28
CA PHE A 126 5.05 -15.46 -18.73
C PHE A 126 6.38 -15.95 -19.30
N ASP A 127 6.29 -16.69 -20.39
CA ASP A 127 7.42 -17.19 -21.19
C ASP A 127 7.20 -16.68 -22.62
N GLY A 128 8.04 -15.73 -23.03
CA GLY A 128 7.90 -15.00 -24.29
C GLY A 128 8.28 -15.79 -25.53
N ASP A 129 9.20 -16.74 -25.41
CA ASP A 129 9.72 -17.51 -26.55
C ASP A 129 9.40 -19.01 -26.51
N GLY A 130 8.78 -19.47 -25.43
CA GLY A 130 8.18 -20.79 -25.28
C GLY A 130 9.18 -21.90 -25.00
N ASP A 131 10.32 -21.57 -24.39
CA ASP A 131 11.37 -22.55 -24.07
C ASP A 131 11.24 -23.20 -22.69
N GLY A 132 10.24 -22.77 -21.92
CA GLY A 132 9.90 -23.28 -20.59
C GLY A 132 10.67 -22.60 -19.45
N VAL A 133 11.47 -21.59 -19.74
CA VAL A 133 12.02 -20.65 -18.76
C VAL A 133 11.20 -19.37 -18.85
N GLY A 134 10.69 -18.89 -17.72
CA GLY A 134 9.92 -17.66 -17.73
C GLY A 134 10.81 -16.42 -17.94
N SER A 135 10.17 -15.34 -18.37
CA SER A 135 10.82 -14.12 -18.83
C SER A 135 11.54 -13.30 -17.74
N ASN A 136 11.42 -13.64 -16.46
CA ASN A 136 12.26 -12.98 -15.44
C ASN A 136 13.52 -13.76 -15.09
N SER A 137 13.54 -15.08 -15.32
CA SER A 137 14.76 -15.88 -15.21
C SER A 137 15.50 -16.01 -16.54
N ASP A 138 14.81 -15.88 -17.66
CA ASP A 138 15.40 -15.98 -18.99
C ASP A 138 16.35 -14.81 -19.29
N TYR A 139 17.46 -15.12 -19.95
CA TYR A 139 18.44 -14.13 -20.36
C TYR A 139 17.99 -13.37 -21.62
N ASP A 140 17.31 -14.05 -22.56
CA ASP A 140 16.84 -13.43 -23.80
C ASP A 140 15.44 -13.95 -24.19
N ASP A 141 14.42 -13.22 -23.72
CA ASP A 141 12.97 -13.43 -23.93
C ASP A 141 12.50 -13.58 -25.40
N THR A 142 13.42 -13.48 -26.36
CA THR A 142 13.13 -13.58 -27.79
C THR A 142 13.73 -14.82 -28.44
N LYS A 143 14.63 -15.54 -27.76
CA LYS A 143 15.38 -16.67 -28.30
C LYS A 143 15.46 -17.82 -27.32
N GLY A 144 14.58 -18.80 -27.52
CA GLY A 144 14.44 -19.96 -26.65
C GLY A 144 15.59 -20.98 -26.66
N PHE A 145 16.74 -20.62 -27.19
CA PHE A 145 18.00 -21.37 -27.05
C PHE A 145 18.99 -20.65 -26.14
N ILE A 146 18.63 -19.48 -25.61
CA ILE A 146 19.48 -18.59 -24.82
C ILE A 146 18.85 -18.38 -23.45
N GLN A 147 18.79 -19.45 -22.65
CA GLN A 147 18.20 -19.43 -21.31
C GLN A 147 19.09 -18.74 -20.29
N THR A 148 20.40 -18.91 -20.46
CA THR A 148 21.39 -18.46 -19.49
C THR A 148 22.40 -17.52 -20.14
N GLU A 149 23.07 -16.71 -19.31
CA GLU A 149 24.21 -15.91 -19.76
C GLU A 149 25.29 -16.79 -20.42
N GLN A 150 25.47 -18.02 -19.92
CA GLN A 150 26.38 -18.98 -20.52
C GLN A 150 25.97 -19.30 -21.97
N ASP A 151 24.69 -19.59 -22.21
CA ASP A 151 24.19 -19.91 -23.56
C ASP A 151 24.30 -18.71 -24.50
N HIS A 152 24.04 -17.50 -24.01
CA HIS A 152 24.24 -16.26 -24.77
C HIS A 152 25.69 -16.14 -25.23
N CYS A 153 26.62 -16.24 -24.28
CA CYS A 153 28.04 -16.06 -24.55
C CYS A 153 28.66 -17.18 -25.41
N LEU A 154 28.13 -18.41 -25.33
CA LEU A 154 28.57 -19.52 -26.16
C LEU A 154 28.02 -19.45 -27.60
N ASN A 155 26.82 -18.89 -27.77
CA ASN A 155 26.16 -18.75 -29.07
C ASN A 155 26.58 -17.45 -29.81
N ASP A 156 26.76 -16.33 -29.11
CA ASP A 156 27.26 -15.08 -29.68
C ASP A 156 28.76 -14.86 -29.44
N LYS A 157 29.57 -15.47 -30.32
CA LYS A 157 31.05 -15.37 -30.26
C LYS A 157 31.62 -13.99 -30.57
N ASN A 158 30.79 -13.05 -31.03
CA ASN A 158 31.25 -11.69 -31.30
C ASN A 158 31.09 -10.78 -30.09
N ASP A 159 30.41 -11.23 -29.03
CA ASP A 159 30.32 -10.48 -27.78
C ASP A 159 31.67 -10.46 -27.07
N THR A 160 32.17 -9.25 -26.81
CA THR A 160 33.46 -8.99 -26.15
C THR A 160 33.26 -8.40 -24.75
N SER A 161 32.06 -8.52 -24.19
CA SER A 161 31.78 -8.20 -22.80
C SER A 161 32.67 -9.02 -21.86
N GLU A 162 32.98 -8.47 -20.68
CA GLU A 162 33.83 -9.15 -19.69
C GLU A 162 33.26 -10.50 -19.28
N ALA A 163 31.94 -10.58 -19.11
CA ALA A 163 31.25 -11.80 -18.77
C ALA A 163 31.41 -12.86 -19.86
N CYS A 164 31.15 -12.52 -21.12
CA CYS A 164 31.29 -13.47 -22.22
C CYS A 164 32.75 -13.87 -22.49
N MET A 165 33.72 -12.98 -22.27
CA MET A 165 35.12 -13.38 -22.31
C MET A 165 35.46 -14.39 -21.20
N GLY A 166 34.90 -14.22 -20.00
CA GLY A 166 35.03 -15.17 -18.90
C GLY A 166 34.37 -16.52 -19.18
N TRP A 167 33.16 -16.54 -19.75
CA TRP A 167 32.47 -17.78 -20.15
C TRP A 167 33.18 -18.51 -21.28
N ASN A 168 33.77 -17.79 -22.23
CA ASN A 168 34.52 -18.36 -23.35
C ASN A 168 35.95 -18.81 -22.97
N ASP A 169 36.49 -18.39 -21.83
CA ASP A 169 37.82 -18.81 -21.34
C ASP A 169 37.72 -19.99 -20.35
N PRO A 170 38.12 -21.21 -20.76
CA PRO A 170 38.07 -22.39 -19.89
C PRO A 170 39.01 -22.27 -18.67
N ALA A 171 40.05 -21.44 -18.72
CA ALA A 171 40.94 -21.23 -17.58
C ALA A 171 40.29 -20.35 -16.50
N TYR A 172 39.43 -19.39 -16.88
CA TYR A 172 38.65 -18.62 -15.93
C TYR A 172 37.56 -19.47 -15.28
N GLN A 173 36.87 -20.31 -16.06
CA GLN A 173 35.89 -21.26 -15.52
C GLN A 173 36.53 -22.26 -14.54
N ALA A 174 37.75 -22.72 -14.83
CA ALA A 174 38.53 -23.52 -13.88
C ALA A 174 38.86 -22.74 -12.61
N TYR A 175 39.22 -21.45 -12.70
CA TYR A 175 39.41 -20.60 -11.54
C TYR A 175 38.13 -20.49 -10.69
N LEU A 176 36.97 -20.23 -11.30
CA LEU A 176 35.69 -20.17 -10.59
C LEU A 176 35.40 -21.47 -9.82
N SER A 177 35.71 -22.63 -10.41
CA SER A 177 35.54 -23.93 -9.74
C SER A 177 36.47 -24.16 -8.53
N THR A 178 37.56 -23.40 -8.44
CA THR A 178 38.53 -23.49 -7.33
C THR A 178 38.24 -22.51 -6.19
N VAL A 179 37.38 -21.52 -6.40
CA VAL A 179 37.02 -20.55 -5.37
C VAL A 179 35.96 -21.16 -4.45
N GLU A 180 36.27 -21.28 -3.17
CA GLU A 180 35.30 -21.75 -2.16
C GLU A 180 34.19 -20.72 -1.93
N GLU A 181 32.97 -21.20 -1.67
CA GLU A 181 31.80 -20.37 -1.33
C GLU A 181 32.13 -19.42 -0.16
N GLY A 182 32.04 -18.11 -0.42
CA GLY A 182 32.30 -17.04 0.57
C GLY A 182 33.58 -16.23 0.33
N ASN A 183 34.43 -16.61 -0.63
CA ASN A 183 35.56 -15.79 -1.06
C ASN A 183 35.19 -14.84 -2.20
N LEU A 184 35.84 -13.67 -2.25
CA LEU A 184 35.64 -12.69 -3.31
C LEU A 184 36.11 -13.26 -4.65
N VAL A 185 35.19 -13.47 -5.58
CA VAL A 185 35.47 -13.84 -6.96
C VAL A 185 35.97 -12.62 -7.71
N LEU A 186 37.17 -12.71 -8.31
CA LEU A 186 37.69 -11.66 -9.18
C LEU A 186 37.01 -11.73 -10.53
N GLY A 187 36.54 -10.59 -11.06
CA GLY A 187 36.05 -10.50 -12.43
C GLY A 187 37.11 -10.88 -13.46
N TYR A 188 36.69 -11.32 -14.65
CA TYR A 188 37.57 -11.90 -15.67
C TYR A 188 38.77 -11.00 -16.01
N ASN A 189 38.59 -9.69 -16.16
CA ASN A 189 39.68 -8.78 -16.51
C ASN A 189 40.69 -8.65 -15.35
N ALA A 190 40.21 -8.61 -14.11
CA ALA A 190 41.06 -8.55 -12.91
C ALA A 190 41.81 -9.86 -12.69
N TRP A 191 41.14 -11.00 -12.91
CA TRP A 191 41.78 -12.31 -12.86
C TRP A 191 42.84 -12.44 -13.96
N ASN A 192 42.49 -12.14 -15.21
CA ASN A 192 43.39 -12.27 -16.36
C ASN A 192 44.66 -11.40 -16.18
N THR A 193 44.52 -10.19 -15.63
CA THR A 193 45.67 -9.34 -15.27
C THR A 193 46.48 -9.90 -14.10
N SER A 194 45.85 -10.51 -13.09
CA SER A 194 46.56 -11.16 -11.98
C SER A 194 47.39 -12.37 -12.42
N THR A 195 46.87 -13.17 -13.37
CA THR A 195 47.52 -14.37 -13.89
C THR A 195 48.66 -14.01 -14.85
N ASN A 196 48.44 -13.04 -15.74
CA ASN A 196 49.45 -12.55 -16.68
C ASN A 196 50.52 -11.66 -16.01
N GLY A 197 50.21 -11.03 -14.87
CA GLY A 197 51.14 -10.24 -14.08
C GLY A 197 52.29 -11.06 -13.47
N ASN A 198 52.20 -12.39 -13.48
CA ASN A 198 53.25 -13.26 -12.96
C ASN A 198 54.42 -13.50 -13.94
N GLU A 199 54.36 -13.01 -15.18
CA GLU A 199 55.48 -13.10 -16.15
C GLU A 199 56.13 -11.76 -16.53
N GLY A 200 55.76 -10.63 -15.91
CA GLY A 200 56.28 -9.34 -16.38
C GLY A 200 56.21 -8.20 -15.38
N GLY A 201 57.11 -8.21 -14.40
CA GLY A 201 57.50 -6.98 -13.69
C GLY A 201 56.71 -6.72 -12.41
N SER A 202 57.40 -6.95 -11.30
CA SER A 202 57.09 -6.39 -9.99
C SER A 202 56.72 -4.91 -10.06
N SER A 203 55.44 -4.61 -10.01
CA SER A 203 54.93 -3.40 -9.36
C SER A 203 53.73 -3.78 -8.54
N GLY A 204 53.99 -4.38 -7.38
CA GLY A 204 53.01 -4.41 -6.31
C GLY A 204 52.60 -2.98 -6.01
N ALA A 205 51.38 -2.62 -6.37
CA ALA A 205 50.69 -1.46 -5.82
C ALA A 205 50.36 -1.79 -4.36
N MET A 206 51.38 -1.97 -3.52
CA MET A 206 51.21 -1.77 -2.10
C MET A 206 51.05 -0.26 -1.94
N VAL A 207 49.83 0.17 -1.65
CA VAL A 207 49.60 1.50 -1.10
C VAL A 207 50.46 1.57 0.15
N ASP A 208 51.51 2.39 0.14
CA ASP A 208 52.45 2.53 1.24
C ASP A 208 51.65 2.82 2.52
N GLU A 209 51.84 2.02 3.58
CA GLU A 209 51.12 2.13 4.85
C GLU A 209 51.17 3.57 5.42
N ASP A 210 52.27 4.29 5.12
CA ASP A 210 52.45 5.70 5.44
C ASP A 210 51.48 6.64 4.66
N THR A 211 51.18 6.33 3.40
CA THR A 211 50.17 7.09 2.62
C THR A 211 48.75 6.82 3.08
N LEU A 212 48.42 5.59 3.48
CA LEU A 212 47.10 5.26 4.01
C LEU A 212 46.86 5.95 5.38
N ASN A 213 47.84 5.90 6.28
CA ASN A 213 47.75 6.59 7.57
C ASN A 213 47.68 8.12 7.42
N GLN A 214 48.37 8.70 6.44
CA GLN A 214 48.29 10.14 6.16
C GLN A 214 46.92 10.54 5.62
N VAL A 215 46.34 9.76 4.70
CA VAL A 215 45.00 10.05 4.15
C VAL A 215 43.91 9.85 5.20
N ILE A 216 44.03 8.82 6.06
CA ILE A 216 43.12 8.60 7.18
C ILE A 216 43.20 9.75 8.19
N MET A 217 44.40 10.18 8.58
CA MET A 217 44.56 11.32 9.51
C MET A 217 44.02 12.62 8.92
N VAL A 218 44.34 12.94 7.67
CA VAL A 218 43.86 14.18 7.03
C VAL A 218 42.35 14.12 6.79
N GLY A 219 41.81 12.95 6.43
CA GLY A 219 40.38 12.72 6.26
C GLY A 219 39.59 12.88 7.56
N LEU A 220 40.08 12.30 8.67
CA LEU A 220 39.44 12.43 9.99
C LEU A 220 39.52 13.86 10.51
N VAL A 221 40.65 14.56 10.35
CA VAL A 221 40.78 15.96 10.77
C VAL A 221 39.86 16.87 9.95
N ALA A 222 39.75 16.63 8.64
CA ALA A 222 38.82 17.37 7.78
C ALA A 222 37.36 17.11 8.16
N PHE A 223 36.98 15.86 8.40
CA PHE A 223 35.62 15.48 8.78
C PHE A 223 35.22 16.06 10.15
N VAL A 224 36.10 15.95 11.15
CA VAL A 224 35.86 16.54 12.49
C VAL A 224 35.82 18.07 12.42
N GLY A 225 36.68 18.69 11.59
CA GLY A 225 36.66 20.13 11.38
C GLY A 225 35.37 20.63 10.72
N LEU A 226 34.89 19.91 9.69
CA LEU A 226 33.69 20.28 8.94
C LEU A 226 32.42 20.05 9.78
N THR A 227 32.34 18.95 10.53
CA THR A 227 31.23 18.68 11.46
C THR A 227 31.20 19.71 12.59
N ALA A 228 32.35 20.10 13.17
CA ALA A 228 32.41 21.17 14.17
C ALA A 228 31.99 22.55 13.60
N LEU A 229 32.32 22.83 12.34
CA LEU A 229 31.91 24.06 11.66
C LEU A 229 30.39 24.08 11.42
N ILE A 230 29.82 22.96 10.96
CA ILE A 230 28.36 22.81 10.79
C ILE A 230 27.64 22.99 12.13
N LEU A 231 28.11 22.34 13.20
CA LEU A 231 27.53 22.49 14.54
C LEU A 231 27.71 23.91 15.09
N GLY A 232 28.85 24.56 14.81
CA GLY A 232 29.08 25.96 15.18
C GLY A 232 28.13 26.94 14.48
N VAL A 233 27.88 26.74 13.18
CA VAL A 233 26.91 27.54 12.42
C VAL A 233 25.49 27.28 12.91
N ALA A 234 25.12 26.02 13.17
CA ALA A 234 23.83 25.65 13.74
C ALA A 234 23.62 26.30 15.12
N PHE A 235 24.63 26.30 15.99
CA PHE A 235 24.59 26.93 17.31
C PHE A 235 24.39 28.46 17.23
N ILE A 236 25.09 29.13 16.31
CA ILE A 236 24.94 30.58 16.09
C ILE A 236 23.54 30.89 15.54
N MET A 237 23.03 30.09 14.60
CA MET A 237 21.67 30.25 14.06
C MET A 237 20.62 30.03 15.16
N ASN A 238 20.81 29.04 16.03
CA ASN A 238 19.87 28.75 17.11
C ASN A 238 19.85 29.87 18.17
N ARG A 239 21.01 30.41 18.56
CA ARG A 239 21.08 31.61 19.43
C ARG A 239 20.40 32.84 18.82
N ARG A 240 20.44 33.00 17.49
CA ARG A 240 19.74 34.09 16.81
C ARG A 240 18.22 33.86 16.77
N LYS A 241 17.77 32.61 16.61
CA LYS A 241 16.34 32.26 16.66
C LYS A 241 15.74 32.49 18.05
N GLU A 242 16.41 32.04 19.11
CA GLU A 242 15.94 32.26 20.49
C GLU A 242 15.86 33.74 20.88
N ALA A 243 16.79 34.57 20.39
CA ALA A 243 16.78 36.02 20.61
C ALA A 243 15.71 36.77 19.80
N ALA A 244 15.20 36.16 18.72
CA ALA A 244 14.11 36.71 17.91
C ALA A 244 12.74 36.31 18.49
N THR A 245 12.56 35.05 18.92
CA THR A 245 11.29 34.56 19.48
C THR A 245 10.95 35.17 20.84
N THR A 246 11.96 35.52 21.67
CA THR A 246 11.74 36.23 22.94
C THR A 246 11.30 37.69 22.80
N LYS A 247 11.40 38.29 21.61
CA LYS A 247 10.91 39.66 21.37
C LYS A 247 9.50 39.73 20.79
N GLU A 248 8.97 38.62 20.27
CA GLU A 248 7.69 38.60 19.55
C GLU A 248 6.57 37.88 20.32
N TYR A 249 6.89 36.94 21.22
CA TYR A 249 5.91 36.33 22.11
C TYR A 249 6.42 36.34 23.55
N GLY A 250 5.59 36.87 24.45
CA GLY A 250 5.86 36.88 25.88
C GLY A 250 6.02 35.46 26.42
N GLY A 251 7.27 35.01 26.54
CA GLY A 251 7.71 34.04 27.55
C GLY A 251 7.33 32.56 27.37
N VAL A 252 6.84 32.10 26.22
CA VAL A 252 6.61 30.65 26.00
C VAL A 252 7.51 30.13 24.88
N ARG A 253 8.32 29.12 25.21
CA ARG A 253 9.29 28.48 24.30
C ARG A 253 8.54 27.50 23.37
N PRO A 254 8.71 27.58 22.04
CA PRO A 254 8.17 26.56 21.14
C PRO A 254 8.95 25.25 21.36
N GLY A 255 8.22 24.17 21.67
CA GLY A 255 8.79 22.86 22.06
C GLY A 255 8.57 22.46 23.52
N ALA A 256 7.94 23.32 24.34
CA ALA A 256 7.42 22.95 25.66
C ALA A 256 5.96 22.52 25.54
N SER A 257 5.66 21.44 24.80
CA SER A 257 4.37 20.76 24.89
C SER A 257 4.49 19.73 26.01
N THR A 258 4.20 20.15 27.24
CA THR A 258 4.04 19.24 28.38
C THR A 258 2.69 18.53 28.27
N ASN A 259 2.64 17.23 28.52
CA ASN A 259 1.41 16.45 28.40
C ASN A 259 0.38 16.95 29.43
N ALA A 260 -0.87 17.17 29.00
CA ALA A 260 -1.93 17.71 29.87
C ALA A 260 -2.19 16.82 31.10
N SER A 261 -1.95 15.51 31.00
CA SER A 261 -2.08 14.56 32.12
C SER A 261 -1.00 14.78 33.19
N GLN A 262 0.22 15.07 32.77
CA GLN A 262 1.35 15.33 33.65
C GLN A 262 1.26 16.72 34.28
N GLU A 263 0.74 17.70 33.54
CA GLU A 263 0.42 19.04 34.08
C GLU A 263 -0.69 19.01 35.14
N ALA A 264 -1.68 18.13 34.98
CA ALA A 264 -2.74 17.93 35.97
C ALA A 264 -2.21 17.30 37.28
N LEU A 265 -1.30 16.33 37.17
CA LEU A 265 -0.63 15.72 38.33
C LEU A 265 0.28 16.72 39.07
N GLU A 266 0.93 17.62 38.33
CA GLU A 266 1.80 18.66 38.89
C GLU A 266 1.06 19.95 39.30
N GLY A 267 -0.27 20.00 39.15
CA GLY A 267 -1.11 21.13 39.56
C GLY A 267 -0.92 22.41 38.73
N LYS A 268 -0.34 22.30 37.53
CA LYS A 268 -0.10 23.42 36.60
C LYS A 268 -0.98 23.30 35.36
N GLY A 269 -2.30 23.25 35.54
CA GLY A 269 -3.22 23.13 34.42
C GLY A 269 -3.30 24.39 33.56
N GLY A 270 -3.20 24.22 32.23
CA GLY A 270 -3.72 25.20 31.26
C GLY A 270 -2.71 25.83 30.29
N LEU A 271 -1.51 25.26 30.12
CA LEU A 271 -0.50 25.82 29.19
C LEU A 271 -0.30 25.00 27.91
N SER A 272 -0.81 23.76 27.86
CA SER A 272 -0.68 22.89 26.69
C SER A 272 -1.88 22.96 25.76
N ALA A 273 -1.61 23.15 24.47
CA ALA A 273 -2.60 23.33 23.40
C ALA A 273 -2.91 22.05 22.61
N ASP A 274 -2.45 20.88 23.08
CA ASP A 274 -2.66 19.60 22.39
C ASP A 274 -3.33 18.60 23.35
N GLY A 275 -4.53 18.16 22.98
CA GLY A 275 -5.42 17.35 23.81
C GLY A 275 -5.87 16.13 23.03
N GLY A 276 -5.15 15.02 23.21
CA GLY A 276 -5.51 13.71 22.67
C GLY A 276 -4.88 12.61 23.52
N ILE A 277 -5.68 11.60 23.87
CA ILE A 277 -5.18 10.36 24.47
C ILE A 277 -4.36 9.61 23.41
N ILE A 278 -3.07 9.37 23.68
CA ILE A 278 -2.23 8.52 22.83
C ILE A 278 -2.56 7.07 23.20
N SER A 279 -3.25 6.37 22.30
CA SER A 279 -3.70 4.98 22.47
C SER A 279 -2.54 3.97 22.60
N ASP A 280 -1.34 4.34 22.16
CA ASP A 280 -0.17 3.45 22.13
C ASP A 280 0.52 3.21 23.48
N ALA A 281 0.26 4.01 24.51
CA ALA A 281 0.90 3.80 25.81
C ALA A 281 0.17 2.77 26.70
N SER A 282 -0.94 2.20 26.23
CA SER A 282 -1.83 1.34 27.04
C SER A 282 -1.74 -0.14 26.71
N TRP A 283 -0.95 -0.52 25.71
CA TRP A 283 -0.90 -1.89 25.18
C TRP A 283 0.50 -2.50 25.09
N ASP A 284 1.55 -1.83 25.59
CA ASP A 284 2.86 -2.48 25.76
C ASP A 284 2.81 -3.40 26.99
N ASP A 285 2.91 -4.69 26.71
CA ASP A 285 2.90 -5.85 27.59
C ASP A 285 4.27 -6.15 28.23
N ASP A 286 5.07 -5.12 28.48
CA ASP A 286 6.30 -5.24 29.26
C ASP A 286 5.99 -5.27 30.76
N VAL A 287 5.79 -6.48 31.27
CA VAL A 287 5.67 -6.74 32.70
C VAL A 287 7.06 -6.69 33.33
N ASP A 288 7.41 -5.57 33.96
CA ASP A 288 8.63 -5.45 34.76
C ASP A 288 8.69 -6.58 35.81
N GLN A 289 9.81 -7.32 35.83
CA GLN A 289 10.04 -8.40 36.78
C GLN A 289 10.06 -7.86 38.21
N LEU A 290 9.01 -8.15 38.98
CA LEU A 290 8.91 -7.85 40.40
C LEU A 290 10.04 -8.57 41.17
N ASN A 291 10.96 -7.78 41.70
CA ASN A 291 12.02 -8.26 42.57
C ASN A 291 11.46 -8.48 43.99
N PHE A 292 11.35 -9.75 44.41
CA PHE A 292 10.75 -10.17 45.69
C PHE A 292 11.77 -10.22 46.84
N ASP A 293 12.57 -9.16 46.99
CA ASP A 293 13.36 -8.99 48.20
C ASP A 293 12.51 -8.29 49.27
N GLN A 294 11.95 -9.11 50.15
CA GLN A 294 11.19 -8.69 51.32
C GLN A 294 12.14 -8.03 52.34
N GLU A 295 12.18 -6.70 52.38
CA GLU A 295 12.74 -5.98 53.53
C GLU A 295 11.78 -6.09 54.72
N SER A 296 12.36 -6.48 55.86
CA SER A 296 11.68 -6.70 57.12
C SER A 296 11.97 -5.57 58.09
N ASP A 297 11.01 -4.68 58.25
CA ASP A 297 10.87 -3.71 59.33
C ASP A 297 9.39 -3.27 59.36
N GLY A 298 8.64 -3.30 60.45
CA GLY A 298 8.97 -3.35 61.87
C GLY A 298 8.08 -2.33 62.56
N PHE A 299 7.06 -2.83 63.29
CA PHE A 299 6.23 -2.13 64.29
C PHE A 299 5.21 -1.09 63.77
N ASP A 300 3.92 -1.43 63.81
CA ASP A 300 2.98 -1.16 64.93
C ASP A 300 2.50 0.30 64.98
N ASP A 301 1.28 0.55 64.47
CA ASP A 301 0.20 1.05 65.32
C ASP A 301 -1.17 1.18 64.59
N MET A 302 -2.21 0.76 65.31
CA MET A 302 -3.57 1.31 65.32
C MET A 302 -4.66 0.83 64.33
N ALA A 303 -5.31 -0.26 64.75
CA ALA A 303 -6.75 -0.33 65.09
C ALA A 303 -7.86 -0.20 64.00
N ILE A 304 -8.46 -1.37 63.71
CA ILE A 304 -9.90 -1.69 63.62
C ILE A 304 -10.88 -0.52 63.40
N LYS A 305 -11.54 -0.56 62.24
CA LYS A 305 -13.01 -0.49 62.18
C LYS A 305 -13.55 -1.32 61.02
N SER A 306 -13.99 -2.53 61.36
CA SER A 306 -14.97 -3.30 60.61
C SER A 306 -16.32 -2.60 60.71
N ASP A 307 -16.97 -2.30 59.59
CA ASP A 307 -18.42 -2.38 59.51
C ASP A 307 -18.80 -2.98 58.15
N ASP A 308 -19.42 -4.14 58.29
CA ASP A 308 -20.10 -4.96 57.31
C ASP A 308 -21.50 -4.36 57.05
N SER A 309 -21.88 -4.21 55.79
CA SER A 309 -23.29 -4.35 55.38
C SER A 309 -23.42 -4.42 53.86
N THR A 310 -23.54 -5.66 53.36
CA THR A 310 -24.25 -6.00 52.13
C THR A 310 -25.68 -5.45 52.15
N LYS A 311 -26.13 -4.74 51.11
CA LYS A 311 -27.54 -4.66 50.70
C LYS A 311 -27.72 -4.55 49.20
N GLU A 312 -28.81 -5.17 48.78
CA GLU A 312 -29.27 -5.56 47.46
C GLU A 312 -29.48 -4.45 46.41
N ALA A 313 -29.49 -4.97 45.18
CA ALA A 313 -30.28 -4.57 44.01
C ALA A 313 -31.51 -3.67 44.28
N GLY A 314 -31.60 -2.61 43.47
CA GLY A 314 -32.80 -1.80 43.30
C GLY A 314 -32.84 -1.21 41.89
N SER A 315 -33.85 -1.64 41.14
CA SER A 315 -34.27 -1.14 39.83
C SER A 315 -34.63 0.34 39.82
N MET A 316 -34.31 1.07 38.73
CA MET A 316 -35.00 2.30 38.28
C MET A 316 -34.86 2.37 36.75
N THR A 317 -35.85 1.97 35.95
CA THR A 317 -36.98 2.77 35.39
C THR A 317 -36.56 4.06 34.69
N TYR A 318 -36.73 4.02 33.37
CA TYR A 318 -36.60 5.11 32.39
C TYR A 318 -37.76 6.08 32.54
N GLU A 319 -37.48 7.38 32.57
CA GLU A 319 -38.45 8.42 32.29
C GLU A 319 -38.05 9.14 31.00
N GLU A 320 -39.09 9.41 30.21
CA GLU A 320 -39.06 9.92 28.85
C GLU A 320 -38.91 11.44 28.83
N GLU A 321 -38.15 11.96 27.86
CA GLU A 321 -38.31 13.35 27.43
C GLU A 321 -38.56 13.41 25.92
N SER A 322 -39.73 13.95 25.61
CA SER A 322 -40.29 14.24 24.29
C SER A 322 -39.47 15.29 23.53
N ILE A 323 -39.22 15.04 22.24
CA ILE A 323 -38.98 16.11 21.24
C ILE A 323 -39.89 15.92 20.02
N GLU A 324 -41.18 16.12 20.24
CA GLU A 324 -42.15 16.42 19.18
C GLU A 324 -41.93 17.88 18.74
N SER A 325 -41.26 18.13 17.62
CA SER A 325 -41.51 19.30 16.75
C SER A 325 -40.54 19.40 15.57
N ILE A 326 -40.72 18.60 14.52
CA ILE A 326 -40.42 19.05 13.14
C ILE A 326 -41.26 18.33 12.07
N ALA A 327 -42.57 18.23 12.29
CA ALA A 327 -43.51 17.90 11.21
C ALA A 327 -43.97 19.18 10.51
N GLY A 328 -43.38 19.47 9.35
CA GLY A 328 -43.88 20.46 8.38
C GLY A 328 -44.37 19.71 7.15
N VAL A 329 -45.66 19.40 7.13
CA VAL A 329 -46.36 18.71 6.04
C VAL A 329 -47.06 19.77 5.18
N GLU A 330 -46.90 19.69 3.86
CA GLU A 330 -47.88 20.25 2.92
C GLU A 330 -48.05 19.28 1.74
N SER A 331 -49.26 18.74 1.65
CA SER A 331 -49.84 17.94 0.55
C SER A 331 -50.39 18.89 -0.53
N GLU A 332 -50.46 18.56 -1.82
CA GLU A 332 -51.53 17.79 -2.51
C GLU A 332 -51.32 17.88 -4.08
N PRO A 333 -52.15 17.29 -5.00
CA PRO A 333 -51.90 15.97 -5.62
C PRO A 333 -52.05 15.89 -7.19
N GLU A 334 -51.94 14.66 -7.73
CA GLU A 334 -52.49 14.09 -8.99
C GLU A 334 -51.89 14.51 -10.37
N ALA A 335 -51.77 13.69 -11.43
CA ALA A 335 -51.98 12.26 -11.72
C ALA A 335 -51.46 11.91 -13.16
N SER A 336 -51.20 10.62 -13.42
CA SER A 336 -51.39 9.87 -14.69
C SER A 336 -50.46 10.09 -15.91
N SER A 337 -49.69 9.06 -16.33
CA SER A 337 -50.06 8.12 -17.43
C SER A 337 -48.86 7.39 -18.08
N ALA A 338 -49.07 6.10 -18.36
CA ALA A 338 -48.61 5.24 -19.47
C ALA A 338 -47.17 5.32 -20.05
N ALA A 339 -46.51 4.14 -19.97
CA ALA A 339 -45.64 3.47 -20.95
C ALA A 339 -44.93 4.28 -22.06
N GLU A 340 -43.60 4.15 -22.13
CA GLU A 340 -42.90 3.69 -23.34
C GLU A 340 -41.45 3.26 -23.06
N ASP A 341 -41.04 2.30 -23.87
CA ASP A 341 -39.76 1.60 -24.02
C ASP A 341 -38.67 2.55 -24.55
N SER A 342 -37.45 2.58 -23.97
CA SER A 342 -36.21 3.04 -24.65
C SER A 342 -34.93 2.83 -23.82
N PRO A 343 -33.76 2.68 -24.49
CA PRO A 343 -32.58 2.00 -23.96
C PRO A 343 -31.51 2.94 -23.37
N ALA A 344 -30.55 2.30 -22.70
CA ALA A 344 -29.26 2.75 -22.22
C ALA A 344 -28.70 4.07 -22.81
N GLU A 345 -28.47 5.01 -21.90
CA GLU A 345 -27.77 6.27 -22.12
C GLU A 345 -26.25 6.01 -22.16
N SER A 346 -25.67 5.93 -23.36
CA SER A 346 -24.26 6.27 -23.57
C SER A 346 -24.10 7.78 -23.36
N PRO A 347 -22.95 8.28 -22.86
CA PRO A 347 -22.72 9.72 -22.79
C PRO A 347 -22.74 10.31 -24.21
N GLU A 348 -23.80 11.06 -24.54
CA GLU A 348 -23.98 11.67 -25.85
C GLU A 348 -22.85 12.67 -26.14
N MET A 349 -22.18 12.50 -27.29
CA MET A 349 -21.26 13.50 -27.81
C MET A 349 -22.04 14.80 -28.09
N PRO A 350 -21.53 15.99 -27.68
CA PRO A 350 -22.16 17.24 -28.05
C PRO A 350 -22.24 17.35 -29.58
N ALA A 351 -23.47 17.56 -30.09
CA ALA A 351 -23.79 17.48 -31.50
C ALA A 351 -23.17 18.61 -32.35
N GLU A 352 -22.67 19.67 -31.71
CA GLU A 352 -22.22 20.87 -32.42
C GLU A 352 -20.91 21.41 -31.85
N ALA A 353 -19.91 21.61 -32.73
CA ALA A 353 -18.64 22.21 -32.38
C ALA A 353 -18.79 23.74 -32.25
N PRO A 354 -18.14 24.40 -31.28
CA PRO A 354 -18.14 25.86 -31.18
C PRO A 354 -17.46 26.52 -32.40
N PRO A 355 -17.87 27.76 -32.77
CA PRO A 355 -17.35 28.45 -33.96
C PRO A 355 -15.83 28.63 -33.89
N LEU A 356 -15.14 28.39 -35.01
CA LEU A 356 -13.69 28.51 -35.08
C LEU A 356 -13.24 29.98 -35.00
N PRO A 357 -12.12 30.28 -34.31
CA PRO A 357 -11.55 31.62 -34.31
C PRO A 357 -10.93 31.96 -35.68
N GLU A 358 -10.67 33.25 -35.96
CA GLU A 358 -10.20 33.74 -37.27
C GLU A 358 -8.86 33.12 -37.75
N GLY A 359 -8.12 32.47 -36.85
CA GLY A 359 -6.86 31.75 -37.13
C GLY A 359 -6.99 30.24 -37.34
N GLY A 360 -8.19 29.66 -37.28
CA GLY A 360 -8.40 28.21 -37.33
C GLY A 360 -8.19 27.50 -35.98
N LEU A 361 -8.07 26.17 -35.98
CA LEU A 361 -7.83 25.42 -34.75
C LEU A 361 -6.45 25.78 -34.15
N PRO A 362 -6.30 25.78 -32.82
CA PRO A 362 -5.00 25.96 -32.17
C PRO A 362 -3.97 24.92 -32.65
N GLU A 363 -2.69 25.30 -32.67
CA GLU A 363 -1.63 24.43 -33.18
C GLU A 363 -1.59 23.09 -32.42
N GLY A 364 -1.75 21.98 -33.15
CA GLY A 364 -1.78 20.61 -32.60
C GLY A 364 -3.16 20.08 -32.20
N TRP A 365 -4.24 20.83 -32.39
CA TRP A 365 -5.60 20.39 -32.01
C TRP A 365 -6.35 19.73 -33.16
N THR A 366 -7.04 18.63 -32.87
CA THR A 366 -7.94 17.96 -33.81
C THR A 366 -9.38 18.46 -33.67
N MET A 367 -10.20 18.23 -34.70
CA MET A 367 -11.59 18.67 -34.73
C MET A 367 -12.43 18.00 -33.63
N ASP A 368 -12.13 16.74 -33.28
CA ASP A 368 -12.83 16.02 -32.22
C ASP A 368 -12.45 16.52 -30.82
N GLN A 369 -11.20 16.92 -30.61
CA GLN A 369 -10.78 17.60 -29.37
C GLN A 369 -11.43 18.98 -29.25
N TRP A 370 -11.57 19.70 -30.36
CA TRP A 370 -12.25 21.00 -30.37
C TRP A 370 -13.74 20.89 -30.08
N ARG A 371 -14.41 19.83 -30.54
CA ARG A 371 -15.81 19.56 -30.18
C ARG A 371 -16.03 19.45 -28.68
N TRP A 372 -15.06 18.89 -27.96
CA TRP A 372 -15.15 18.68 -26.52
C TRP A 372 -14.68 19.90 -25.71
N TYR A 373 -13.56 20.51 -26.09
CA TYR A 373 -12.87 21.52 -25.27
C TYR A 373 -12.82 22.93 -25.90
N GLY A 374 -13.38 23.12 -27.09
CA GLY A 374 -13.34 24.40 -27.80
C GLY A 374 -14.10 25.53 -27.10
N HIS A 375 -15.13 25.20 -26.32
CA HIS A 375 -15.89 26.20 -25.54
C HIS A 375 -15.04 26.81 -24.41
N GLU A 376 -14.27 25.99 -23.70
CA GLU A 376 -13.39 26.44 -22.63
C GLU A 376 -12.19 27.22 -23.20
N TRP A 377 -11.66 26.77 -24.35
CA TRP A 377 -10.60 27.48 -25.05
C TRP A 377 -11.06 28.89 -25.49
N LEU A 378 -12.25 29.02 -26.08
CA LEU A 378 -12.83 30.33 -26.44
C LEU A 378 -13.13 31.19 -25.22
N ALA A 379 -13.58 30.63 -24.09
CA ALA A 379 -13.79 31.40 -22.87
C ALA A 379 -12.49 31.99 -22.32
N LYS A 380 -11.37 31.28 -22.48
CA LYS A 380 -10.06 31.66 -21.97
C LYS A 380 -9.27 32.57 -22.93
N TYR A 381 -9.37 32.35 -24.24
CA TYR A 381 -8.55 33.02 -25.26
C TYR A 381 -9.35 33.82 -26.31
N GLY A 382 -10.68 33.68 -26.35
CA GLY A 382 -11.57 34.30 -27.34
C GLY A 382 -11.99 35.74 -27.03
N LYS A 383 -11.41 36.40 -26.01
CA LYS A 383 -11.55 37.86 -25.84
C LYS A 383 -10.42 38.57 -26.58
N ASN A 384 -10.68 38.92 -27.83
CA ASN A 384 -10.13 40.09 -28.49
C ASN A 384 -11.21 40.73 -29.35
#